data_AF-A0A0L0VPB4-F1
#
_entry.id   AF-A0A0L0VPB4-F1
#
_cell.length_a   1.000
_cell.length_b   1.000
_cell.length_c   1.000
_cell.angle_alpha   90.00
_cell.angle_beta   90.00
_cell.angle_gamma   90.00
#
_symmetry.space_group_name_H-M   'P 1'
#
loop_
_entity.id
_entity.type
_entity.pdbx_description
1 polymer ?
#
loop_
_entity_poly.entity_id
_entity_poly.type
_entity_poly.pdbx_seq_one_letter_code
_entity_poly.pdbx_strand_id
1 'polypeptide(L)'
;MSSNQQSSSYSYQSSSQVMQGFAPVMGLLSNMQGMLVGGTMTQAIAMSSMNQLVGQLQPVMSSLIGCGCIGTSGIGSVFNNVFGQLTQVVQGLQTNFPGAGFNNLMMPFGQMLPTMQSFVSSFSQNSAFSSYAQTLNPFVNLIGGAIPGFSGLLPGL
;
A
#
# COMPACT_ATOMS: atom_id res chain seq x y z
N MET A 1 10.27 25.23 31.67
CA MET A 1 10.33 25.07 30.21
C MET A 1 10.51 23.59 29.91
N SER A 2 9.41 22.86 29.67
CA SER A 2 9.45 21.40 29.49
C SER A 2 8.39 20.98 28.47
N SER A 3 8.58 21.33 27.20
CA SER A 3 7.59 21.05 26.16
C SER A 3 8.27 20.97 24.79
N ASN A 4 9.25 20.07 24.61
CA ASN A 4 9.76 19.78 23.26
C ASN A 4 10.42 18.40 23.06
N GLN A 5 10.41 17.51 24.07
CA GLN A 5 10.99 16.16 23.98
C GLN A 5 9.95 15.03 23.90
N GLN A 6 8.66 15.34 24.02
CA GLN A 6 7.59 14.32 24.08
C GLN A 6 7.06 13.91 22.69
N SER A 7 7.20 14.78 21.67
CA SER A 7 6.73 14.51 20.30
C SER A 7 7.60 13.48 19.55
N SER A 8 8.87 13.33 19.96
CA SER A 8 9.77 12.32 19.38
C SER A 8 9.48 10.92 19.93
N SER A 9 9.13 10.76 21.20
CA SER A 9 8.87 9.42 21.75
C SER A 9 7.59 8.79 21.19
N TYR A 10 6.54 9.59 20.99
CA TYR A 10 5.25 9.09 20.48
C TYR A 10 5.34 8.65 19.01
N SER A 11 5.99 9.44 18.17
CA SER A 11 6.16 9.13 16.74
C SER A 11 6.98 7.87 16.49
N TYR A 12 8.00 7.59 17.32
CA TYR A 12 8.81 6.37 17.24
C TYR A 12 8.08 5.11 17.74
N GLN A 13 7.24 5.25 18.78
CA GLN A 13 6.46 4.12 19.29
C GLN A 13 5.33 3.74 18.31
N SER A 14 4.66 4.75 17.73
CA SER A 14 3.64 4.55 16.70
C SER A 14 4.24 4.04 15.39
N SER A 15 5.42 4.53 14.99
CA SER A 15 6.09 4.03 13.78
C SER A 15 6.44 2.55 13.88
N SER A 16 6.84 2.09 15.07
CA SER A 16 7.13 0.68 15.32
C SER A 16 5.91 -0.22 15.11
N GLN A 17 4.71 0.24 15.49
CA GLN A 17 3.47 -0.50 15.24
C GLN A 17 3.12 -0.56 13.75
N VAL A 18 3.32 0.54 13.02
CA VAL A 18 3.12 0.60 11.56
C VAL A 18 4.07 -0.37 10.86
N MET A 19 5.37 -0.37 11.22
CA MET A 19 6.36 -1.29 10.66
C MET A 19 6.01 -2.76 10.93
N GLN A 20 5.55 -3.08 12.15
CA GLN A 20 5.11 -4.43 12.51
C GLN A 20 3.88 -4.86 11.70
N GLY A 21 2.98 -3.93 11.40
CA GLY A 21 1.81 -4.19 10.57
C GLY A 21 2.13 -4.45 9.09
N PHE A 22 3.24 -3.92 8.57
CA PHE A 22 3.69 -4.20 7.20
C PHE A 22 4.37 -5.56 7.02
N ALA A 23 4.90 -6.15 8.10
CA ALA A 23 5.56 -7.46 8.05
C ALA A 23 4.68 -8.58 7.43
N PRO A 24 3.42 -8.79 7.87
CA PRO A 24 2.58 -9.81 7.27
C PRO A 24 2.19 -9.50 5.82
N VAL A 25 2.10 -8.21 5.44
CA VAL A 25 1.85 -7.80 4.05
C VAL A 25 3.00 -8.21 3.13
N MET A 26 4.26 -8.00 3.56
CA MET A 26 5.43 -8.45 2.79
C MET A 26 5.48 -9.98 2.63
N GLY A 27 5.09 -10.72 3.68
CA GLY A 27 4.99 -12.18 3.62
C GLY A 27 3.98 -12.64 2.58
N LEU A 28 2.80 -12.02 2.53
CA LEU A 28 1.77 -12.30 1.53
C LEU A 28 2.26 -11.98 0.12
N LEU A 29 2.88 -10.82 -0.09
CA LEU A 29 3.41 -10.40 -1.40
C LEU A 29 4.47 -11.36 -1.93
N SER A 30 5.39 -11.79 -1.08
CA SER A 30 6.43 -12.76 -1.44
C SER A 30 5.83 -14.11 -1.83
N ASN A 31 4.80 -14.56 -1.09
CA ASN A 31 4.10 -15.80 -1.39
C ASN A 31 3.35 -15.72 -2.73
N MET A 32 2.63 -14.62 -2.97
CA MET A 32 1.94 -14.37 -4.24
C MET A 32 2.89 -14.31 -5.42
N GLN A 33 4.01 -13.61 -5.28
CA GLN A 33 5.03 -13.53 -6.32
C GLN A 33 5.57 -14.92 -6.66
N GLY A 34 5.81 -15.77 -5.65
CA GLY A 34 6.19 -17.17 -5.85
C GLY A 34 5.15 -17.98 -6.63
N MET A 35 3.87 -17.83 -6.30
CA MET A 35 2.78 -18.52 -7.00
C MET A 35 2.57 -18.02 -8.43
N LEU A 36 2.74 -16.71 -8.67
CA LEU A 36 2.69 -16.10 -10.01
C LEU A 36 3.81 -16.61 -10.90
N VAL A 37 5.05 -16.58 -10.38
CA VAL A 37 6.23 -17.06 -11.11
C VAL A 37 6.15 -18.57 -11.34
N GLY A 38 5.61 -19.32 -10.38
CA GLY A 38 5.38 -20.75 -10.49
C GLY A 38 4.19 -21.15 -11.35
N GLY A 39 3.36 -20.21 -11.82
CA GLY A 39 2.14 -20.48 -12.59
C GLY A 39 1.06 -21.27 -11.83
N THR A 40 1.18 -21.39 -10.51
CA THR A 40 0.22 -22.11 -9.65
C THR A 40 -0.87 -21.22 -9.09
N MET A 41 -0.76 -19.90 -9.29
CA MET A 41 -1.74 -18.95 -8.83
C MET A 41 -3.05 -19.07 -9.62
N THR A 42 -4.16 -19.25 -8.91
CA THR A 42 -5.50 -19.19 -9.49
C THR A 42 -6.20 -17.89 -9.12
N GLN A 43 -7.24 -17.51 -9.85
CA GLN A 43 -8.01 -16.30 -9.54
C GLN A 43 -8.59 -16.34 -8.12
N ALA A 44 -9.05 -17.51 -7.65
CA ALA A 44 -9.57 -17.67 -6.29
C ALA A 44 -8.49 -17.44 -5.23
N ILE A 45 -7.28 -18.00 -5.44
CA ILE A 45 -6.14 -17.77 -4.55
C ILE A 45 -5.78 -16.28 -4.55
N ALA A 46 -5.64 -15.68 -5.74
CA ALA A 46 -5.31 -14.26 -5.88
C ALA A 46 -6.34 -13.35 -5.21
N MET A 47 -7.63 -13.67 -5.34
CA MET A 47 -8.70 -12.90 -4.72
C MET A 47 -8.67 -13.04 -3.20
N SER A 48 -8.39 -14.24 -2.69
CA SER A 48 -8.18 -14.47 -1.24
C SER A 48 -6.98 -13.69 -0.73
N SER A 49 -5.84 -13.75 -1.43
CA SER A 49 -4.63 -13.01 -1.09
C SER A 49 -4.84 -11.50 -1.14
N MET A 50 -5.56 -10.98 -2.13
CA MET A 50 -5.88 -9.55 -2.23
C MET A 50 -6.79 -9.08 -1.11
N ASN A 51 -7.81 -9.87 -0.74
CA ASN A 51 -8.64 -9.55 0.41
C ASN A 51 -7.83 -9.52 1.72
N GLN A 52 -6.91 -10.47 1.91
CA GLN A 52 -6.01 -10.46 3.08
C GLN A 52 -5.06 -9.27 3.05
N LEU A 53 -4.48 -8.97 1.89
CA LEU A 53 -3.58 -7.84 1.72
C LEU A 53 -4.27 -6.53 2.04
N VAL A 54 -5.48 -6.32 1.52
CA VAL A 54 -6.30 -5.14 1.84
C VAL A 54 -6.68 -5.12 3.32
N GLY A 55 -7.15 -6.24 3.87
CA GLY A 55 -7.51 -6.33 5.28
C GLY A 55 -6.35 -6.00 6.24
N GLN A 56 -5.11 -6.27 5.84
CA GLN A 56 -3.92 -5.94 6.63
C GLN A 56 -3.39 -4.53 6.34
N LEU A 57 -3.37 -4.12 5.08
CA LEU A 57 -2.81 -2.82 4.67
C LEU A 57 -3.72 -1.66 5.11
N GLN A 58 -5.04 -1.85 5.23
CA GLN A 58 -5.99 -0.78 5.60
C GLN A 58 -5.77 -0.24 7.02
N PRO A 59 -5.72 -1.08 8.08
CA PRO A 59 -5.45 -0.59 9.42
C PRO A 59 -4.05 -0.01 9.53
N VAL A 60 -3.06 -0.58 8.83
CA VAL A 60 -1.68 -0.07 8.82
C VAL A 60 -1.60 1.32 8.21
N MET A 61 -2.25 1.53 7.07
CA MET A 61 -2.36 2.86 6.46
C MET A 61 -3.09 3.84 7.37
N SER A 62 -4.18 3.43 8.02
CA SER A 62 -4.91 4.27 8.97
C SER A 62 -4.03 4.66 10.18
N SER A 63 -3.29 3.70 10.75
CA SER A 63 -2.31 3.96 11.81
C SER A 63 -1.20 4.89 11.35
N LEU A 64 -0.76 4.75 10.09
CA LEU A 64 0.27 5.57 9.49
C LEU A 64 -0.20 7.03 9.31
N ILE A 65 -1.45 7.24 8.89
CA ILE A 65 -2.11 8.56 8.86
C ILE A 65 -2.19 9.15 10.27
N GLY A 66 -2.68 8.37 11.23
CA GLY A 66 -2.89 8.81 12.61
C GLY A 66 -1.60 9.18 13.34
N CYS A 67 -0.49 8.48 13.09
CA CYS A 67 0.81 8.78 13.71
C CYS A 67 1.56 9.92 13.02
N GLY A 68 1.21 10.28 11.77
CA GLY A 68 1.97 11.23 10.95
C GLY A 68 3.42 10.80 10.65
N CYS A 69 3.75 9.53 10.89
CA CYS A 69 5.12 9.02 10.99
C CYS A 69 5.73 8.62 9.63
N ILE A 70 5.22 9.16 8.53
CA ILE A 70 5.72 8.87 7.20
C ILE A 70 7.10 9.47 6.93
N GLY A 71 7.45 10.57 7.61
CA GLY A 71 8.78 11.18 7.54
C GLY A 71 9.84 10.47 8.40
N THR A 72 9.46 9.43 9.15
CA THR A 72 10.38 8.75 10.07
C THR A 72 11.27 7.77 9.31
N SER A 73 12.56 7.85 9.58
CA SER A 73 13.61 6.97 9.05
C SER A 73 13.19 5.50 9.19
N GLY A 74 12.99 4.80 8.06
CA GLY A 74 12.62 3.38 8.01
C GLY A 74 11.21 3.10 7.46
N ILE A 75 10.19 3.93 7.75
CA ILE A 75 8.85 3.73 7.18
C ILE A 75 8.87 3.92 5.66
N GLY A 76 9.61 4.93 5.19
CA GLY A 76 10.01 5.13 3.79
C GLY A 76 10.37 3.84 3.08
N SER A 77 11.40 3.18 3.60
CA SER A 77 11.98 1.99 3.00
C SER A 77 11.00 0.81 3.02
N VAL A 78 10.33 0.57 4.15
CA VAL A 78 9.37 -0.55 4.26
C VAL A 78 8.18 -0.35 3.32
N PHE A 79 7.62 0.86 3.29
CA PHE A 79 6.53 1.19 2.38
C PHE A 79 6.95 1.03 0.92
N ASN A 80 8.13 1.54 0.54
CA ASN A 80 8.64 1.40 -0.82
C ASN A 80 8.87 -0.07 -1.20
N ASN A 81 9.37 -0.88 -0.29
CA ASN A 81 9.52 -2.32 -0.50
C ASN A 81 8.17 -3.02 -0.69
N VAL A 82 7.19 -2.73 0.17
CA VAL A 82 5.84 -3.31 0.10
C VAL A 82 5.15 -2.93 -1.20
N PHE A 83 5.06 -1.64 -1.51
CA PHE A 83 4.38 -1.18 -2.72
C PHE A 83 5.16 -1.50 -4.00
N GLY A 84 6.48 -1.54 -3.95
CA GLY A 84 7.31 -2.04 -5.03
C GLY A 84 7.01 -3.51 -5.35
N GLN A 85 6.98 -4.38 -4.33
CA GLN A 85 6.60 -5.78 -4.51
C GLN A 85 5.14 -5.93 -4.93
N LEU A 86 4.23 -5.16 -4.35
CA LEU A 86 2.82 -5.16 -4.70
C LEU A 86 2.63 -4.78 -6.17
N THR A 87 3.33 -3.77 -6.66
CA THR A 87 3.32 -3.38 -8.07
C THR A 87 3.71 -4.56 -8.95
N GLN A 88 4.80 -5.27 -8.61
CA GLN A 88 5.25 -6.45 -9.36
C GLN A 88 4.20 -7.57 -9.37
N VAL A 89 3.58 -7.84 -8.20
CA VAL A 89 2.51 -8.83 -8.08
C VAL A 89 1.29 -8.42 -8.91
N VAL A 90 0.86 -7.16 -8.85
CA VAL A 90 -0.29 -6.64 -9.61
C VAL A 90 -0.02 -6.69 -11.11
N GLN A 91 1.18 -6.35 -11.57
CA GLN A 91 1.59 -6.54 -12.97
C GLN A 91 1.48 -8.01 -13.37
N GLY A 92 2.03 -8.91 -12.55
CA GLY A 92 1.91 -10.36 -12.78
C GLY A 92 0.45 -10.83 -12.83
N LEU A 93 -0.41 -10.32 -11.94
CA LEU A 93 -1.84 -10.61 -11.96
C LEU A 93 -2.53 -10.08 -13.22
N GLN A 94 -2.16 -8.88 -13.69
CA GLN A 94 -2.71 -8.32 -14.93
C GLN A 94 -2.33 -9.19 -16.13
N THR A 95 -1.09 -9.70 -16.16
CA THR A 95 -0.62 -10.61 -17.22
C THR A 95 -1.28 -11.99 -17.14
N ASN A 96 -1.42 -12.56 -15.95
CA ASN A 96 -2.00 -13.89 -15.75
C ASN A 96 -3.54 -13.90 -15.82
N PHE A 97 -4.20 -12.80 -15.43
CA PHE A 97 -5.65 -12.67 -15.35
C PHE A 97 -6.16 -11.41 -16.06
N PRO A 98 -5.97 -11.25 -17.37
CA PRO A 98 -6.34 -10.01 -18.06
C PRO A 98 -7.85 -9.73 -18.05
N GLY A 99 -8.23 -8.45 -18.21
CA GLY A 99 -9.61 -8.01 -18.35
C GLY A 99 -10.43 -8.13 -17.06
N ALA A 100 -11.54 -8.86 -17.12
CA ALA A 100 -12.48 -9.00 -16.00
C ALA A 100 -11.87 -9.73 -14.79
N GLY A 101 -10.91 -10.65 -15.01
CA GLY A 101 -10.20 -11.34 -13.94
C GLY A 101 -9.46 -10.37 -13.04
N PHE A 102 -8.59 -9.55 -13.64
CA PHE A 102 -7.84 -8.49 -12.98
C PHE A 102 -8.77 -7.49 -12.29
N ASN A 103 -9.83 -7.07 -12.97
CA ASN A 103 -10.76 -6.09 -12.41
C ASN A 103 -11.43 -6.61 -11.11
N ASN A 104 -11.87 -7.86 -11.10
CA ASN A 104 -12.40 -8.52 -9.91
C ASN A 104 -11.36 -8.69 -8.79
N LEU A 105 -10.08 -8.92 -9.13
CA LEU A 105 -8.99 -9.00 -8.16
C LEU A 105 -8.69 -7.65 -7.52
N MET A 106 -8.88 -6.56 -8.26
CA MET A 106 -8.62 -5.21 -7.77
C MET A 106 -9.78 -4.64 -6.95
N MET A 107 -11.03 -5.11 -7.11
CA MET A 107 -12.18 -4.66 -6.32
C MET A 107 -11.94 -4.43 -4.81
N PRO A 108 -11.26 -5.33 -4.06
CA PRO A 108 -11.00 -5.09 -2.64
C PRO A 108 -10.21 -3.80 -2.38
N PHE A 109 -9.30 -3.38 -3.26
CA PHE A 109 -8.64 -2.08 -3.14
C PHE A 109 -9.60 -0.90 -3.26
N GLY A 110 -10.73 -1.06 -3.93
CA GLY A 110 -11.78 -0.05 -3.99
C GLY A 110 -12.31 0.32 -2.60
N GLN A 111 -12.26 -0.61 -1.65
CA GLN A 111 -12.65 -0.36 -0.26
C GLN A 111 -11.61 0.48 0.51
N MET A 112 -10.35 0.50 0.05
CA MET A 112 -9.29 1.35 0.60
C MET A 112 -9.28 2.76 0.05
N LEU A 113 -10.05 3.05 -0.99
CA LEU A 113 -10.11 4.37 -1.60
C LEU A 113 -10.21 5.51 -0.56
N PRO A 114 -11.14 5.49 0.43
CA PRO A 114 -11.23 6.55 1.43
C PRO A 114 -9.99 6.65 2.35
N THR A 115 -9.34 5.51 2.65
CA THR A 115 -8.11 5.50 3.45
C THR A 115 -6.94 6.10 2.67
N MET A 116 -6.81 5.75 1.38
CA MET A 116 -5.81 6.37 0.49
C MET A 116 -6.06 7.86 0.28
N GLN A 117 -7.32 8.30 0.14
CA GLN A 117 -7.66 9.72 0.08
C GLN A 117 -7.18 10.45 1.34
N SER A 118 -7.51 9.91 2.51
CA SER A 118 -7.07 10.45 3.81
C SER A 118 -5.55 10.50 3.93
N PHE A 119 -4.87 9.49 3.42
CA PHE A 119 -3.41 9.43 3.35
C PHE A 119 -2.84 10.56 2.49
N VAL A 120 -3.30 10.70 1.25
CA VAL A 120 -2.82 11.73 0.35
C VAL A 120 -3.10 13.12 0.94
N SER A 121 -4.31 13.37 1.45
CA SER A 121 -4.64 14.65 2.07
C SER A 121 -3.75 14.96 3.27
N SER A 122 -3.49 13.96 4.13
CA SER A 122 -2.66 14.15 5.32
C SER A 122 -1.17 14.38 4.99
N PHE A 123 -0.67 13.76 3.93
CA PHE A 123 0.75 13.78 3.59
C PHE A 123 1.12 14.64 2.39
N SER A 124 0.16 15.22 1.67
CA SER A 124 0.39 16.09 0.50
C SER A 124 1.38 17.22 0.76
N GLN A 125 1.45 17.73 2.00
CA GLN A 125 2.37 18.79 2.41
C GLN A 125 3.75 18.28 2.88
N ASN A 126 3.95 16.97 2.97
CA ASN A 126 5.16 16.36 3.49
C ASN A 126 6.15 16.05 2.35
N SER A 127 7.41 16.46 2.49
CA SER A 127 8.44 16.24 1.46
C SER A 127 8.68 14.76 1.15
N ALA A 128 8.44 13.86 2.11
CA ALA A 128 8.55 12.42 1.90
C ALA A 128 7.46 11.88 0.95
N PHE A 129 6.33 12.59 0.80
CA PHE A 129 5.23 12.19 -0.07
C PHE A 129 5.64 12.05 -1.52
N SER A 130 6.55 12.89 -2.03
CA SER A 130 7.05 12.78 -3.41
C SER A 130 7.71 11.42 -3.67
N SER A 131 8.50 10.88 -2.74
CA SER A 131 9.06 9.54 -2.88
C SER A 131 8.00 8.44 -2.83
N TYR A 132 6.99 8.57 -1.97
CA TYR A 132 5.90 7.60 -1.91
C TYR A 132 5.04 7.61 -3.17
N ALA A 133 4.72 8.81 -3.66
CA ALA A 133 3.95 8.98 -4.89
C ALA A 133 4.66 8.31 -6.07
N GLN A 134 5.99 8.40 -6.18
CA GLN A 134 6.75 7.72 -7.23
C GLN A 134 6.62 6.19 -7.17
N THR A 135 6.67 5.60 -5.98
CA THR A 135 6.49 4.15 -5.79
C THR A 135 5.04 3.71 -6.02
N LEU A 136 4.08 4.53 -5.58
CA LEU A 136 2.66 4.25 -5.76
C LEU A 136 2.19 4.45 -7.20
N ASN A 137 2.82 5.34 -7.96
CA ASN A 137 2.38 5.70 -9.30
C ASN A 137 2.15 4.49 -10.23
N PRO A 138 3.09 3.53 -10.40
CA PRO A 138 2.84 2.38 -11.25
C PRO A 138 1.68 1.52 -10.74
N PHE A 139 1.56 1.32 -9.43
CA PHE A 139 0.46 0.61 -8.80
C PHE A 139 -0.90 1.30 -9.04
N VAL A 140 -0.96 2.61 -8.81
CA VAL A 140 -2.17 3.43 -8.99
C VAL A 140 -2.59 3.47 -10.45
N ASN A 141 -1.66 3.51 -11.41
CA ASN A 141 -1.99 3.42 -12.83
C ASN A 141 -2.57 2.06 -13.21
N LEU A 142 -2.00 0.97 -12.68
CA LEU A 142 -2.51 -0.39 -12.92
C LEU A 142 -3.91 -0.56 -12.36
N ILE A 143 -4.12 -0.15 -11.10
CA ILE A 143 -5.42 -0.25 -10.45
C ILE A 143 -6.40 0.76 -11.01
N GLY A 144 -5.98 1.94 -11.44
CA GLY A 144 -6.84 2.99 -11.99
C GLY A 144 -7.64 2.54 -13.21
N GLY A 145 -7.08 1.63 -14.02
CA GLY A 145 -7.80 0.99 -15.13
C GLY A 145 -8.92 0.05 -14.69
N ALA A 146 -8.84 -0.51 -13.49
CA ALA A 146 -9.85 -1.38 -12.88
C ALA A 146 -10.81 -0.60 -11.97
N ILE A 147 -10.28 0.31 -11.16
CA ILE A 147 -11.00 1.11 -10.16
C ILE A 147 -10.84 2.59 -10.52
N PRO A 148 -11.86 3.21 -11.13
CA PRO A 148 -11.75 4.60 -11.62
C PRO A 148 -11.41 5.60 -10.51
N GLY A 149 -11.78 5.32 -9.26
CA GLY A 149 -11.45 6.18 -8.12
C GLY A 149 -9.94 6.32 -7.84
N PHE A 150 -9.13 5.31 -8.17
CA PHE A 150 -7.69 5.35 -7.89
C PHE A 150 -6.92 6.28 -8.82
N SER A 151 -7.38 6.44 -10.07
CA SER A 151 -6.70 7.28 -11.07
C SER A 151 -6.61 8.76 -10.67
N GLY A 152 -7.48 9.23 -9.77
CA GLY A 152 -7.48 10.62 -9.28
C GLY A 152 -6.83 10.82 -7.91
N LEU A 153 -6.27 9.77 -7.29
CA LEU A 153 -5.78 9.83 -5.92
C LEU A 153 -4.48 10.60 -5.75
N LEU A 154 -3.56 10.52 -6.71
CA LEU A 154 -2.25 11.18 -6.61
C LEU A 154 -2.33 12.54 -7.32
N PRO A 155 -2.43 13.68 -6.59
CA PRO A 155 -2.48 14.99 -7.21
C PRO A 155 -1.12 15.32 -7.81
N GLY A 156 -1.09 15.56 -9.12
CA GLY A 156 0.08 16.18 -9.77
C GLY A 156 1.19 15.23 -10.22
N LEU A 157 0.80 14.13 -10.87
CA LEU A 157 1.57 13.67 -12.04
C LEU A 157 0.85 14.09 -13.31
#